data_AF-A0A841LNP2-F1
#
_entry.id   AF-A0A841LNP2-F1
#
_cell.length_a   1.000
_cell.length_b   1.000
_cell.length_c   1.000
_cell.angle_alpha   90.00
_cell.angle_beta   90.00
_cell.angle_gamma   90.00
#
_symmetry.space_group_name_H-M   'P 1'
#
loop_
_entity.id
_entity.type
_entity.pdbx_description
1 polymer ?
#
loop_
_entity_poly.entity_id
_entity_poly.type
_entity_poly.pdbx_seq_one_letter_code
_entity_poly.pdbx_strand_id
1 'polypeptide(L)'
;MAIIINPDRTKPWNALPELPIDPNIYLDVDILLQLGDSKAALARLQGRSIAIPNQGLLINSISLQEAKASSAIENIFTTDDELYKAYSEENVSQVNGPAKEILHYREALWKGHQYLQEHKALDIEYFVKMYRIVSQFNDGIRPPVAQIVIKEGGSGPNAGKVFYTPPRGAGIIETKMDNLIKFLNDEVNYPLDPLLKMAIAHYQFEAIHPFRDGNGRTGRIFNINYLTKKGLLDYPILFLSKYIMQNKEEYYAGLAGITQRGNWKNWLLYMLKAVEVTANITFDKINDIITAKEAITDAVLVNTDIQRPDSLISSIFTQPFTRVQHLVKTGTYAENTARKYLDQLTEMGILEKRSIGKGHYFLNLELYRILSE
;
A
#
# COMPACT_ATOMS: atom_id res chain seq x y z
N MET A 1 -0.64 -24.07 -24.46
CA MET A 1 -1.96 -24.74 -24.22
C MET A 1 -3.09 -23.73 -24.45
N ALA A 2 -4.34 -24.16 -24.66
CA ALA A 2 -5.47 -23.23 -24.72
C ALA A 2 -5.67 -22.55 -23.34
N ILE A 3 -5.80 -21.22 -23.31
CA ILE A 3 -5.97 -20.48 -22.05
C ILE A 3 -7.37 -20.77 -21.52
N ILE A 4 -7.44 -21.34 -20.31
CA ILE A 4 -8.72 -21.65 -19.65
C ILE A 4 -9.35 -20.35 -19.18
N ILE A 5 -10.55 -20.06 -19.68
CA ILE A 5 -11.37 -18.91 -19.27
C ILE A 5 -12.52 -19.37 -18.38
N ASN A 6 -13.10 -18.45 -17.62
CA ASN A 6 -14.30 -18.69 -16.83
C ASN A 6 -15.51 -18.91 -17.75
N PRO A 7 -16.12 -20.10 -17.74
CA PRO A 7 -17.22 -20.43 -18.63
C PRO A 7 -18.54 -19.76 -18.24
N ASP A 8 -18.73 -19.36 -16.97
CA ASP A 8 -19.98 -18.78 -16.47
C ASP A 8 -19.71 -17.93 -15.23
N ARG A 9 -19.84 -16.60 -15.36
CA ARG A 9 -19.56 -15.64 -14.29
C ARG A 9 -20.49 -15.80 -13.09
N THR A 10 -21.66 -16.42 -13.26
CA THR A 10 -22.65 -16.58 -12.20
C THR A 10 -22.37 -17.79 -11.32
N LYS A 11 -21.53 -18.73 -11.78
CA LYS A 11 -21.19 -19.96 -11.05
C LYS A 11 -19.80 -19.87 -10.43
N PRO A 12 -19.58 -20.50 -9.26
CA PRO A 12 -18.25 -20.58 -8.67
C PRO A 12 -17.24 -21.17 -9.65
N TRP A 13 -16.17 -20.43 -9.95
CA TRP A 13 -15.13 -20.89 -10.86
C TRP A 13 -14.13 -21.84 -10.16
N ASN A 14 -14.61 -23.01 -9.74
CA ASN A 14 -13.79 -24.00 -9.02
C ASN A 14 -12.62 -24.52 -9.85
N ALA A 15 -12.77 -24.53 -11.17
CA ALA A 15 -11.74 -24.86 -12.14
C ALA A 15 -10.78 -23.70 -12.45
N LEU A 16 -10.72 -22.65 -11.61
CA LEU A 16 -9.69 -21.60 -11.67
C LEU A 16 -8.32 -22.28 -11.79
N PRO A 17 -7.57 -22.04 -12.91
CA PRO A 17 -6.30 -22.71 -13.17
C PRO A 17 -5.30 -22.50 -12.04
N GLU A 18 -4.50 -23.52 -11.79
CA GLU A 18 -3.39 -23.45 -10.84
C GLU A 18 -2.18 -22.73 -11.43
N LEU A 19 -1.34 -22.20 -10.56
CA LEU A 19 -0.02 -21.67 -10.90
C LEU A 19 0.99 -22.83 -10.99
N PRO A 20 2.02 -22.72 -11.85
CA PRO A 20 2.38 -21.56 -12.68
C PRO A 20 1.57 -21.47 -13.98
N ILE A 21 1.52 -20.29 -14.58
CA ILE A 21 0.95 -20.08 -15.92
C ILE A 21 1.94 -20.50 -17.03
N ASP A 22 1.43 -20.73 -18.24
CA ASP A 22 2.24 -21.09 -19.42
C ASP A 22 3.35 -20.05 -19.68
N PRO A 23 4.64 -20.44 -19.74
CA PRO A 23 5.75 -19.52 -19.95
C PRO A 23 5.63 -18.62 -21.18
N ASN A 24 4.99 -19.11 -22.24
CA ASN A 24 4.79 -18.32 -23.46
C ASN A 24 3.93 -17.07 -23.25
N ILE A 25 3.21 -16.98 -22.12
CA ILE A 25 2.40 -15.82 -21.76
C ILE A 25 3.27 -14.65 -21.28
N TYR A 26 4.34 -14.91 -20.53
CA TYR A 26 5.19 -13.87 -19.96
C TYR A 26 6.56 -13.72 -20.64
N LEU A 27 6.95 -14.69 -21.49
CA LEU A 27 8.10 -14.58 -22.40
C LEU A 27 7.73 -13.84 -23.69
N ASP A 28 7.11 -12.67 -23.53
CA ASP A 28 6.72 -11.76 -24.60
C ASP A 28 7.63 -10.54 -24.60
N VAL A 29 7.99 -10.05 -25.81
CA VAL A 29 8.96 -8.96 -25.97
C VAL A 29 8.52 -7.68 -25.24
N ASP A 30 7.25 -7.30 -25.35
CA ASP A 30 6.75 -6.07 -24.73
C ASP A 30 6.76 -6.19 -23.20
N ILE A 31 6.40 -7.36 -22.68
CA ILE A 31 6.44 -7.65 -21.24
C ILE A 31 7.87 -7.57 -20.72
N LEU A 32 8.84 -8.15 -21.43
CA LEU A 32 10.25 -8.16 -21.01
C LEU A 32 10.87 -6.76 -21.08
N LEU A 33 10.51 -5.95 -22.09
CA LEU A 33 10.93 -4.55 -22.17
C LEU A 33 10.36 -3.74 -21.00
N GLN A 34 9.05 -3.82 -20.78
CA GLN A 34 8.39 -3.13 -19.67
C GLN A 34 8.91 -3.60 -18.30
N LEU A 35 9.23 -4.89 -18.16
CA LEU A 35 9.87 -5.44 -16.95
C LEU A 35 11.22 -4.78 -16.70
N GLY A 36 12.03 -4.56 -17.74
CA GLY A 36 13.30 -3.85 -17.64
C GLY A 36 13.13 -2.44 -17.06
N ASP A 37 12.17 -1.68 -17.59
CA ASP A 37 11.86 -0.32 -17.12
C ASP A 37 11.40 -0.30 -15.66
N SER A 38 10.49 -1.21 -15.29
CA SER A 38 9.98 -1.35 -13.92
C SER A 38 11.09 -1.70 -12.93
N LYS A 39 12.02 -2.60 -13.31
CA LYS A 39 13.17 -2.96 -12.47
C LYS A 39 14.12 -1.78 -12.30
N ALA A 40 14.40 -1.04 -13.37
CA ALA A 40 15.27 0.14 -13.30
C ALA A 40 14.69 1.21 -12.37
N ALA A 41 13.39 1.51 -12.47
CA ALA A 41 12.70 2.45 -11.60
C ALA A 41 12.72 1.99 -10.13
N LEU A 42 12.44 0.71 -9.87
CA LEU A 42 12.42 0.17 -8.52
C LEU A 42 13.81 0.15 -7.87
N ALA A 43 14.86 -0.19 -8.64
CA ALA A 43 16.24 -0.14 -8.17
C ALA A 43 16.70 1.29 -7.83
N ARG A 44 16.27 2.31 -8.60
CA ARG A 44 16.52 3.72 -8.28
C ARG A 44 15.87 4.11 -6.94
N LEU A 45 14.60 3.71 -6.74
CA LEU A 45 13.90 3.93 -5.49
C LEU A 45 14.60 3.25 -4.31
N GLN A 46 14.96 1.97 -4.43
CA GLN A 46 15.67 1.23 -3.39
C GLN A 46 17.03 1.88 -3.05
N GLY A 47 17.82 2.23 -4.07
CA GLY A 47 19.12 2.89 -3.86
C GLY A 47 18.98 4.22 -3.12
N ARG A 48 17.87 4.95 -3.34
CA ARG A 48 17.61 6.19 -2.64
C ARG A 48 17.08 5.99 -1.22
N SER A 49 16.35 4.90 -0.94
CA SER A 49 15.77 4.68 0.38
C SER A 49 16.80 4.52 1.49
N ILE A 50 17.99 4.01 1.18
CA ILE A 50 19.10 3.85 2.13
C ILE A 50 19.61 5.21 2.62
N ALA A 51 19.58 6.23 1.76
CA ALA A 51 20.11 7.56 2.04
C ALA A 51 19.15 8.45 2.87
N ILE A 52 17.93 7.98 3.17
CA ILE A 52 16.93 8.76 3.92
C ILE A 52 17.36 8.92 5.38
N PRO A 53 17.64 10.13 5.89
CA PRO A 53 17.90 10.35 7.31
C PRO A 53 16.63 10.08 8.13
N ASN A 54 16.75 9.37 9.26
CA ASN A 54 15.60 8.90 10.05
C ASN A 54 14.59 8.08 9.22
N GLN A 55 15.10 7.07 8.51
CA GLN A 55 14.37 6.16 7.61
C GLN A 55 12.92 5.87 8.06
N GLY A 56 12.72 5.46 9.32
CA GLY A 56 11.40 5.11 9.84
C GLY A 56 10.32 6.20 9.73
N LEU A 57 10.70 7.48 9.72
CA LEU A 57 9.75 8.58 9.81
C LEU A 57 9.22 9.02 8.43
N LEU A 58 10.07 9.08 7.42
CA LEU A 58 9.65 9.39 6.05
C LEU A 58 8.85 8.23 5.42
N ILE A 59 9.25 7.00 5.75
CA ILE A 59 8.52 5.79 5.35
C ILE A 59 7.08 5.83 5.88
N ASN A 60 6.85 6.35 7.10
CA ASN A 60 5.51 6.44 7.67
C ASN A 60 4.56 7.29 6.81
N SER A 61 5.03 8.45 6.34
CA SER A 61 4.22 9.34 5.50
C SER A 61 3.89 8.71 4.15
N ILE A 62 4.85 8.03 3.51
CA ILE A 62 4.63 7.34 2.23
C ILE A 62 3.67 6.15 2.41
N SER A 63 3.87 5.34 3.46
CA SER A 63 2.98 4.21 3.77
C SER A 63 1.54 4.65 4.04
N LEU A 64 1.34 5.85 4.60
CA LEU A 64 0.02 6.43 4.83
C LEU A 64 -0.64 6.86 3.52
N GLN A 65 0.12 7.41 2.58
CA GLN A 65 -0.38 7.74 1.24
C GLN A 65 -0.83 6.48 0.49
N GLU A 66 -0.03 5.42 0.53
CA GLU A 66 -0.41 4.11 -0.01
C GLU A 66 -1.72 3.60 0.64
N ALA A 67 -1.82 3.67 1.96
CA ALA A 67 -3.01 3.26 2.68
C ALA A 67 -4.26 4.05 2.27
N LYS A 68 -4.13 5.37 2.12
CA LYS A 68 -5.21 6.25 1.66
C LYS A 68 -5.66 5.90 0.24
N ALA A 69 -4.74 5.78 -0.71
CA ALA A 69 -5.07 5.45 -2.10
C ALA A 69 -5.67 4.03 -2.23
N SER A 70 -5.10 3.06 -1.51
CA SER A 70 -5.58 1.68 -1.51
C SER A 70 -7.00 1.56 -0.96
N SER A 71 -7.32 2.36 0.06
CA SER A 71 -8.66 2.38 0.68
C SER A 71 -9.67 3.11 -0.22
N ALA A 72 -9.24 4.15 -0.94
CA ALA A 72 -10.08 4.88 -1.91
C ALA A 72 -10.54 3.98 -3.08
N ILE A 73 -9.74 2.97 -3.47
CA ILE A 73 -10.16 1.96 -4.46
C ILE A 73 -11.42 1.22 -3.99
N GLU A 74 -11.55 0.95 -2.70
CA GLU A 74 -12.72 0.31 -2.09
C GLU A 74 -13.83 1.33 -1.70
N ASN A 75 -13.73 2.57 -2.19
CA ASN A 75 -14.63 3.69 -1.88
C ASN A 75 -14.62 4.12 -0.40
N ILE A 76 -13.51 3.90 0.30
CA ILE A 76 -13.28 4.39 1.67
C ILE A 76 -12.55 5.72 1.55
N PHE A 77 -13.26 6.81 1.82
CA PHE A 77 -12.73 8.18 1.74
C PHE A 77 -12.76 8.87 3.10
N THR A 78 -11.73 9.63 3.40
CA THR A 78 -11.64 10.51 4.58
C THR A 78 -10.95 11.81 4.19
N THR A 79 -11.14 12.84 4.99
CA THR A 79 -10.36 14.09 4.84
C THR A 79 -8.97 13.94 5.43
N ASP A 80 -8.01 14.74 4.96
CA ASP A 80 -6.66 14.74 5.54
C ASP A 80 -6.73 15.12 7.03
N ASP A 81 -7.51 16.12 7.40
CA ASP A 81 -7.68 16.55 8.79
C ASP A 81 -8.20 15.41 9.68
N GLU A 82 -9.19 14.63 9.22
CA GLU A 82 -9.69 13.46 9.96
C GLU A 82 -8.64 12.35 10.07
N LEU A 83 -7.91 12.05 8.99
CA LEU A 83 -6.89 11.02 8.97
C LEU A 83 -5.72 11.35 9.90
N TYR A 84 -5.23 12.58 9.84
CA TYR A 84 -4.13 13.03 10.67
C TYR A 84 -4.56 13.21 12.12
N LYS A 85 -5.80 13.64 12.38
CA LYS A 85 -6.37 13.62 13.72
C LYS A 85 -6.34 12.20 14.29
N ALA A 86 -6.88 11.24 13.55
CA ALA A 86 -6.89 9.83 13.93
C ALA A 86 -5.49 9.27 14.17
N TYR A 87 -4.52 9.63 13.32
CA TYR A 87 -3.14 9.17 13.43
C TYR A 87 -2.42 9.75 14.65
N SER A 88 -2.74 11.00 15.01
CA SER A 88 -2.15 11.71 16.15
C SER A 88 -2.74 11.31 17.52
N GLU A 89 -3.87 10.60 17.53
CA GLU A 89 -4.51 10.11 18.74
C GLU A 89 -3.83 8.81 19.17
N GLU A 90 -3.41 8.73 20.44
CA GLU A 90 -2.69 7.56 20.97
C GLU A 90 -3.53 6.28 20.96
N ASN A 91 -4.85 6.42 20.90
CA ASN A 91 -5.81 5.32 20.90
C ASN A 91 -6.60 5.29 19.58
N VAL A 92 -6.06 4.61 18.57
CA VAL A 92 -6.76 4.28 17.30
C VAL A 92 -8.11 3.60 17.57
N SER A 93 -8.25 2.92 18.71
CA SER A 93 -9.50 2.29 19.18
C SER A 93 -10.66 3.28 19.38
N GLN A 94 -10.39 4.56 19.67
CA GLN A 94 -11.41 5.61 19.81
C GLN A 94 -11.75 6.31 18.49
N VAL A 95 -10.95 6.08 17.44
CA VAL A 95 -11.24 6.57 16.09
C VAL A 95 -12.33 5.68 15.50
N ASN A 96 -13.37 6.31 14.96
CA ASN A 96 -14.43 5.65 14.21
C ASN A 96 -14.47 6.19 12.77
N GLY A 97 -14.93 5.36 11.84
CA GLY A 97 -15.13 5.74 10.45
C GLY A 97 -13.92 5.52 9.53
N PRO A 98 -13.96 6.09 8.31
CA PRO A 98 -13.03 5.79 7.22
C PRO A 98 -11.54 5.99 7.54
N ALA A 99 -11.21 7.00 8.37
CA ALA A 99 -9.85 7.24 8.83
C ALA A 99 -9.25 6.02 9.57
N LYS A 100 -10.07 5.33 10.38
CA LYS A 100 -9.64 4.13 11.12
C LYS A 100 -9.26 3.00 10.17
N GLU A 101 -10.05 2.79 9.12
CA GLU A 101 -9.78 1.75 8.12
C GLU A 101 -8.48 1.99 7.36
N ILE A 102 -8.18 3.26 7.04
CA ILE A 102 -6.89 3.63 6.43
C ILE A 102 -5.73 3.36 7.39
N LEU A 103 -5.88 3.66 8.68
CA LEU A 103 -4.84 3.37 9.67
C LEU A 103 -4.62 1.87 9.86
N HIS A 104 -5.69 1.06 9.83
CA HIS A 104 -5.57 -0.39 9.86
C HIS A 104 -4.86 -0.94 8.62
N TYR A 105 -5.10 -0.39 7.43
CA TYR A 105 -4.35 -0.76 6.24
C TYR A 105 -2.85 -0.50 6.43
N ARG A 106 -2.50 0.70 6.90
CA ARG A 106 -1.10 1.06 7.18
C ARG A 106 -0.49 0.11 8.22
N GLU A 107 -1.22 -0.18 9.29
CA GLU A 107 -0.77 -1.13 10.32
C GLU A 107 -0.52 -2.51 9.72
N ALA A 108 -1.45 -3.03 8.92
CA ALA A 108 -1.31 -4.31 8.25
C ALA A 108 -0.09 -4.32 7.33
N LEU A 109 0.14 -3.28 6.53
CA LEU A 109 1.32 -3.18 5.67
C LEU A 109 2.62 -3.38 6.48
N TRP A 110 2.78 -2.66 7.58
CA TRP A 110 3.95 -2.74 8.45
C TRP A 110 4.05 -4.06 9.23
N LYS A 111 2.93 -4.57 9.75
CA LYS A 111 2.88 -5.87 10.44
C LYS A 111 3.23 -7.02 9.50
N GLY A 112 2.80 -6.94 8.24
CA GLY A 112 3.15 -7.92 7.23
C GLY A 112 4.63 -7.88 6.86
N HIS A 113 5.20 -6.68 6.73
CA HIS A 113 6.64 -6.53 6.55
C HIS A 113 7.42 -7.15 7.72
N GLN A 114 7.05 -6.83 8.96
CA GLN A 114 7.66 -7.41 10.16
C GLN A 114 7.54 -8.94 10.19
N TYR A 115 6.34 -9.45 9.89
CA TYR A 115 6.08 -10.89 9.84
C TYR A 115 7.05 -11.62 8.91
N LEU A 116 7.30 -11.08 7.71
CA LEU A 116 8.17 -11.68 6.70
C LEU A 116 9.67 -11.54 7.02
N GLN A 117 10.06 -10.56 7.82
CA GLN A 117 11.42 -10.49 8.39
C GLN A 117 11.66 -11.64 9.37
N GLU A 118 10.66 -11.94 10.21
CA GLU A 118 10.75 -12.98 11.24
C GLU A 118 10.60 -14.41 10.66
N HIS A 119 9.59 -14.64 9.80
CA HIS A 119 9.19 -15.97 9.35
C HIS A 119 9.81 -16.38 8.00
N LYS A 120 10.43 -15.42 7.28
CA LYS A 120 11.15 -15.60 6.01
C LYS A 120 10.37 -16.16 4.82
N ALA A 121 9.11 -16.55 4.98
CA ALA A 121 8.24 -17.07 3.91
C ALA A 121 6.81 -16.53 4.08
N LEU A 122 6.07 -16.50 2.97
CA LEU A 122 4.63 -16.28 3.00
C LEU A 122 3.93 -17.59 3.37
N ASP A 123 2.87 -17.51 4.16
CA ASP A 123 2.01 -18.64 4.48
C ASP A 123 0.56 -18.16 4.66
N ILE A 124 -0.33 -19.10 4.98
CA ILE A 124 -1.75 -18.79 5.17
C ILE A 124 -1.98 -17.88 6.39
N GLU A 125 -1.12 -17.97 7.40
CA GLU A 125 -1.22 -17.18 8.62
C GLU A 125 -0.91 -15.71 8.34
N TYR A 126 0.07 -15.42 7.49
CA TYR A 126 0.32 -14.06 6.98
C TYR A 126 -0.96 -13.46 6.39
N PHE A 127 -1.59 -14.14 5.43
CA PHE A 127 -2.78 -13.61 4.76
C PHE A 127 -3.94 -13.40 5.72
N VAL A 128 -4.19 -14.37 6.62
CA VAL A 128 -5.23 -14.25 7.65
C VAL A 128 -4.94 -13.09 8.60
N LYS A 129 -3.69 -12.91 9.06
CA LYS A 129 -3.31 -11.80 9.92
C LYS A 129 -3.55 -10.45 9.25
N MET A 130 -3.11 -10.29 8.01
CA MET A 130 -3.31 -9.03 7.27
C MET A 130 -4.79 -8.75 7.05
N TYR A 131 -5.56 -9.76 6.64
CA TYR A 131 -7.00 -9.68 6.49
C TYR A 131 -7.67 -9.19 7.79
N ARG A 132 -7.38 -9.84 8.92
CA ARG A 132 -7.99 -9.51 10.22
C ARG A 132 -7.69 -8.07 10.65
N ILE A 133 -6.47 -7.59 10.44
CA ILE A 133 -6.11 -6.21 10.74
C ILE A 133 -6.91 -5.26 9.85
N VAL A 134 -6.94 -5.49 8.53
CA VAL A 134 -7.62 -4.57 7.60
C VAL A 134 -9.14 -4.57 7.79
N SER A 135 -9.74 -5.74 7.95
CA SER A 135 -11.21 -5.91 7.98
C SER A 135 -11.79 -5.84 9.39
N GLN A 136 -10.96 -5.89 10.43
CA GLN A 136 -11.36 -5.96 11.85
C GLN A 136 -12.25 -7.17 12.18
N PHE A 137 -12.19 -8.20 11.35
CA PHE A 137 -12.88 -9.45 11.58
C PHE A 137 -11.99 -10.45 12.32
N ASN A 138 -12.61 -11.39 13.04
CA ASN A 138 -11.89 -12.42 13.81
C ASN A 138 -11.93 -13.82 13.16
N ASP A 139 -12.53 -13.96 11.98
CA ASP A 139 -12.54 -15.21 11.20
C ASP A 139 -11.30 -15.32 10.30
N GLY A 140 -11.29 -16.28 9.37
CA GLY A 140 -10.19 -16.51 8.44
C GLY A 140 -10.74 -16.81 7.05
N ILE A 141 -10.20 -17.84 6.40
CA ILE A 141 -10.72 -18.31 5.11
C ILE A 141 -12.23 -18.55 5.19
N ARG A 142 -12.96 -18.02 4.20
CA ARG A 142 -14.43 -18.10 4.18
C ARG A 142 -14.89 -19.56 4.14
N PRO A 143 -15.99 -19.91 4.83
CA PRO A 143 -16.44 -21.29 4.89
C PRO A 143 -16.92 -21.79 3.52
N PRO A 144 -16.88 -23.11 3.26
CA PRO A 144 -17.31 -23.73 2.00
C PRO A 144 -18.73 -23.36 1.54
N VAL A 145 -19.59 -22.98 2.46
CA VAL A 145 -20.99 -22.61 2.21
C VAL A 145 -21.19 -21.13 1.87
N ALA A 146 -20.17 -20.29 2.04
CA ALA A 146 -20.26 -18.85 1.80
C ALA A 146 -20.58 -18.54 0.33
N GLN A 147 -21.65 -17.79 0.09
CA GLN A 147 -22.11 -17.42 -1.25
C GLN A 147 -21.59 -16.03 -1.61
N ILE A 148 -20.31 -15.95 -1.98
CA ILE A 148 -19.70 -14.70 -2.44
C ILE A 148 -19.95 -14.54 -3.94
N VAL A 149 -20.42 -13.36 -4.33
CA VAL A 149 -20.61 -12.96 -5.72
C VAL A 149 -20.12 -11.52 -5.85
N ILE A 150 -19.13 -11.30 -6.72
CA ILE A 150 -18.63 -9.96 -7.05
C ILE A 150 -19.53 -9.39 -8.14
N LYS A 151 -20.04 -8.19 -7.91
CA LYS A 151 -20.93 -7.48 -8.83
C LYS A 151 -20.26 -6.24 -9.39
N GLU A 152 -20.65 -5.83 -10.59
CA GLU A 152 -20.22 -4.55 -11.14
C GLU A 152 -20.76 -3.40 -10.29
N GLY A 153 -19.88 -2.47 -9.92
CA GLY A 153 -20.24 -1.23 -9.23
C GLY A 153 -20.76 -0.15 -10.20
N GLY A 154 -21.05 1.04 -9.67
CA GLY A 154 -21.47 2.20 -10.45
C GLY A 154 -22.99 2.31 -10.67
N SER A 155 -23.40 3.18 -11.59
CA SER A 155 -24.80 3.57 -11.84
C SER A 155 -25.30 3.29 -13.27
N GLY A 156 -24.53 2.56 -14.08
CA GLY A 156 -24.86 2.25 -15.48
C GLY A 156 -25.72 0.99 -15.68
N PRO A 157 -26.02 0.61 -16.94
CA PRO A 157 -26.87 -0.54 -17.28
C PRO A 157 -26.35 -1.90 -16.80
N ASN A 158 -25.07 -1.97 -16.43
CA ASN A 158 -24.45 -3.17 -15.90
C ASN A 158 -24.28 -3.15 -14.37
N ALA A 159 -24.61 -2.04 -13.69
CA ALA A 159 -24.54 -1.94 -12.25
C ALA A 159 -25.33 -3.07 -11.57
N GLY A 160 -24.69 -3.75 -10.62
CA GLY A 160 -25.28 -4.89 -9.91
C GLY A 160 -25.29 -6.21 -10.69
N LYS A 161 -24.87 -6.26 -11.97
CA LYS A 161 -24.67 -7.52 -12.69
C LYS A 161 -23.52 -8.31 -12.07
N VAL A 162 -23.62 -9.63 -12.15
CA VAL A 162 -22.54 -10.52 -11.67
C VAL A 162 -21.30 -10.33 -12.54
N PHE A 163 -20.25 -9.81 -11.93
CA PHE A 163 -18.95 -9.63 -12.54
C PHE A 163 -18.14 -10.93 -12.47
N TYR A 164 -18.16 -11.58 -11.29
CA TYR A 164 -17.39 -12.79 -11.04
C TYR A 164 -17.90 -13.54 -9.79
N THR A 165 -17.98 -14.86 -9.86
CA THR A 165 -18.26 -15.72 -8.70
C THR A 165 -17.00 -16.55 -8.37
N PRO A 166 -16.31 -16.27 -7.24
CA PRO A 166 -15.06 -16.94 -6.90
C PRO A 166 -15.25 -18.43 -6.54
N PRO A 167 -14.17 -19.22 -6.50
CA PRO A 167 -14.21 -20.64 -6.13
C PRO A 167 -14.93 -20.87 -4.81
N ARG A 168 -15.63 -22.00 -4.66
CA ARG A 168 -16.38 -22.36 -3.45
C ARG A 168 -16.50 -23.88 -3.34
N GLY A 169 -16.30 -24.40 -2.13
CA GLY A 169 -16.48 -25.81 -1.79
C GLY A 169 -15.46 -26.24 -0.74
N ALA A 170 -15.67 -27.41 -0.15
CA ALA A 170 -14.79 -27.92 0.89
C ALA A 170 -13.38 -28.17 0.33
N GLY A 171 -12.35 -27.60 0.96
CA GLY A 171 -10.94 -27.77 0.59
C GLY A 171 -10.50 -26.99 -0.65
N ILE A 172 -11.42 -26.43 -1.44
CA ILE A 172 -11.09 -25.80 -2.74
C ILE A 172 -10.31 -24.50 -2.54
N ILE A 173 -10.69 -23.68 -1.56
CA ILE A 173 -10.02 -22.39 -1.32
C ILE A 173 -8.65 -22.64 -0.70
N GLU A 174 -8.57 -23.58 0.23
CA GLU A 174 -7.36 -24.01 0.91
C GLU A 174 -6.33 -24.53 -0.10
N THR A 175 -6.71 -25.47 -0.97
CA THR A 175 -5.81 -25.99 -2.03
C THR A 175 -5.31 -24.89 -2.97
N LYS A 176 -6.18 -23.94 -3.33
CA LYS A 176 -5.77 -22.83 -4.22
C LYS A 176 -4.84 -21.83 -3.52
N MET A 177 -5.07 -21.57 -2.23
CA MET A 177 -4.16 -20.75 -1.43
C MET A 177 -2.81 -21.46 -1.23
N ASP A 178 -2.80 -22.76 -0.99
CA ASP A 178 -1.58 -23.56 -0.90
C ASP A 178 -0.77 -23.52 -2.20
N ASN A 179 -1.45 -23.66 -3.35
CA ASN A 179 -0.82 -23.51 -4.67
C ASN A 179 -0.21 -22.10 -4.86
N LEU A 180 -0.94 -21.04 -4.51
CA LEU A 180 -0.46 -19.66 -4.56
C LEU A 180 0.77 -19.44 -3.66
N ILE A 181 0.69 -19.90 -2.40
CA ILE A 181 1.78 -19.78 -1.42
C ILE A 181 3.01 -20.56 -1.89
N LYS A 182 2.83 -21.79 -2.40
CA LYS A 182 3.91 -22.59 -2.98
C LYS A 182 4.56 -21.85 -4.15
N PHE A 183 3.74 -21.32 -5.06
CA PHE A 183 4.24 -20.55 -6.19
C PHE A 183 5.13 -19.39 -5.72
N LEU A 184 4.68 -18.61 -4.73
CA LEU A 184 5.40 -17.42 -4.25
C LEU A 184 6.73 -17.71 -3.54
N ASN A 185 6.83 -18.83 -2.84
CA ASN A 185 8.01 -19.17 -2.04
C ASN A 185 9.04 -20.03 -2.77
N ASP A 186 8.63 -20.78 -3.80
CA ASP A 186 9.48 -21.74 -4.49
C ASP A 186 10.19 -21.08 -5.68
N GLU A 187 11.45 -20.70 -5.48
CA GLU A 187 12.31 -20.11 -6.53
C GLU A 187 13.04 -21.15 -7.37
N VAL A 188 13.10 -22.40 -6.90
CA VAL A 188 13.80 -23.48 -7.61
C VAL A 188 12.91 -24.01 -8.72
N ASN A 189 11.65 -24.31 -8.39
CA ASN A 189 10.70 -24.85 -9.36
C ASN A 189 10.01 -23.75 -10.17
N TYR A 190 9.95 -22.52 -9.66
CA TYR A 190 9.37 -21.36 -10.35
C TYR A 190 10.34 -20.17 -10.40
N PRO A 191 11.45 -20.28 -11.16
CA PRO A 191 12.48 -19.24 -11.29
C PRO A 191 11.98 -18.10 -12.19
N LEU A 192 11.09 -17.28 -11.65
CA LEU A 192 10.48 -16.14 -12.34
C LEU A 192 10.86 -14.84 -11.64
N ASP A 193 11.04 -13.77 -12.42
CA ASP A 193 11.31 -12.46 -11.84
C ASP A 193 10.22 -12.06 -10.83
N PRO A 194 10.58 -11.56 -9.63
CA PRO A 194 9.61 -11.24 -8.60
C PRO A 194 8.50 -10.26 -9.03
N LEU A 195 8.74 -9.35 -9.98
CA LEU A 195 7.70 -8.43 -10.44
C LEU A 195 6.61 -9.16 -11.24
N LEU A 196 7.00 -10.08 -12.12
CA LEU A 196 6.05 -10.93 -12.84
C LEU A 196 5.34 -11.87 -11.89
N LYS A 197 6.08 -12.46 -10.94
CA LYS A 197 5.55 -13.36 -9.92
C LYS A 197 4.51 -12.66 -9.04
N MET A 198 4.78 -11.43 -8.62
CA MET A 198 3.84 -10.56 -7.90
C MET A 198 2.59 -10.28 -8.73
N ALA A 199 2.72 -9.84 -9.98
CA ALA A 199 1.57 -9.51 -10.82
C ALA A 199 0.66 -10.73 -11.07
N ILE A 200 1.24 -11.91 -11.31
CA ILE A 200 0.50 -13.16 -11.50
C ILE A 200 -0.21 -13.57 -10.20
N ALA A 201 0.52 -13.54 -9.09
CA ALA A 201 -0.01 -13.91 -7.78
C ALA A 201 -1.12 -12.96 -7.30
N HIS A 202 -1.00 -11.66 -7.61
CA HIS A 202 -2.03 -10.68 -7.27
C HIS A 202 -3.36 -11.01 -7.93
N TYR A 203 -3.37 -11.28 -9.25
CA TYR A 203 -4.57 -11.76 -9.93
C TYR A 203 -5.10 -13.04 -9.28
N GLN A 204 -4.22 -14.02 -9.02
CA GLN A 204 -4.63 -15.31 -8.48
C GLN A 204 -5.30 -15.14 -7.10
N PHE A 205 -4.74 -14.30 -6.23
CA PHE A 205 -5.31 -13.99 -4.93
C PHE A 205 -6.70 -13.34 -5.04
N GLU A 206 -6.85 -12.33 -5.91
CA GLU A 206 -8.13 -11.66 -6.18
C GLU A 206 -9.19 -12.63 -6.74
N ALA A 207 -8.77 -13.56 -7.62
CA ALA A 207 -9.64 -14.57 -8.22
C ALA A 207 -10.04 -15.67 -7.21
N ILE A 208 -9.14 -16.11 -6.32
CA ILE A 208 -9.48 -17.03 -5.23
C ILE A 208 -10.48 -16.37 -4.29
N HIS A 209 -10.28 -15.07 -4.00
CA HIS A 209 -11.10 -14.27 -3.10
C HIS A 209 -11.33 -14.99 -1.76
N PRO A 210 -10.26 -15.29 -0.99
CA PRO A 210 -10.33 -16.26 0.10
C PRO A 210 -11.11 -15.78 1.34
N PHE A 211 -11.33 -14.47 1.49
CA PHE A 211 -11.97 -13.88 2.66
C PHE A 211 -13.37 -13.34 2.34
N ARG A 212 -14.18 -13.07 3.37
CA ARG A 212 -15.52 -12.48 3.20
C ARG A 212 -15.50 -11.02 2.73
N ASP A 213 -14.44 -10.29 3.07
CA ASP A 213 -14.21 -8.89 2.70
C ASP A 213 -12.70 -8.60 2.83
N GLY A 214 -12.25 -7.42 2.42
CA GLY A 214 -10.86 -6.97 2.60
C GLY A 214 -9.87 -7.64 1.66
N ASN A 215 -10.32 -8.47 0.71
CA ASN A 215 -9.48 -9.15 -0.28
C ASN A 215 -8.64 -8.13 -1.07
N GLY A 216 -9.26 -7.14 -1.73
CA GLY A 216 -8.56 -6.12 -2.51
C GLY A 216 -7.42 -5.45 -1.75
N ARG A 217 -7.70 -5.00 -0.52
CA ARG A 217 -6.72 -4.35 0.37
C ARG A 217 -5.60 -5.32 0.78
N THR A 218 -5.96 -6.56 1.14
CA THR A 218 -5.00 -7.60 1.53
C THR A 218 -4.07 -7.99 0.38
N GLY A 219 -4.60 -8.12 -0.85
CA GLY A 219 -3.81 -8.39 -2.05
C GLY A 219 -2.81 -7.29 -2.35
N ARG A 220 -3.23 -6.02 -2.25
CA ARG A 220 -2.32 -4.87 -2.45
C ARG A 220 -1.23 -4.78 -1.37
N ILE A 221 -1.54 -5.09 -0.11
CA ILE A 221 -0.53 -5.19 0.96
C ILE A 221 0.47 -6.31 0.65
N PHE A 222 -0.03 -7.47 0.26
CA PHE A 222 0.79 -8.61 -0.12
C PHE A 222 1.78 -8.25 -1.24
N ASN A 223 1.37 -7.52 -2.27
CA ASN A 223 2.26 -7.12 -3.36
C ASN A 223 3.50 -6.38 -2.84
N ILE A 224 3.30 -5.34 -2.04
CA ILE A 224 4.40 -4.51 -1.53
C ILE A 224 5.30 -5.30 -0.58
N ASN A 225 4.69 -6.08 0.33
CA ASN A 225 5.44 -6.90 1.28
C ASN A 225 6.24 -8.01 0.60
N TYR A 226 5.70 -8.60 -0.47
CA TYR A 226 6.40 -9.59 -1.28
C TYR A 226 7.63 -8.99 -1.98
N LEU A 227 7.49 -7.84 -2.63
CA LEU A 227 8.62 -7.17 -3.29
C LEU A 227 9.71 -6.77 -2.28
N THR A 228 9.30 -6.24 -1.12
CA THR A 228 10.21 -5.91 -0.03
C THR A 228 10.94 -7.15 0.49
N LYS A 229 10.21 -8.26 0.68
CA LYS A 229 10.79 -9.53 1.11
C LYS A 229 11.78 -10.12 0.09
N LYS A 230 11.55 -9.89 -1.20
CA LYS A 230 12.49 -10.29 -2.27
C LYS A 230 13.70 -9.37 -2.40
N GLY A 231 13.82 -8.36 -1.53
CA GLY A 231 14.98 -7.46 -1.49
C GLY A 231 15.02 -6.48 -2.66
N LEU A 232 13.89 -6.27 -3.35
CA LEU A 232 13.75 -5.23 -4.36
C LEU A 232 13.46 -3.85 -3.74
N LEU A 233 13.08 -3.84 -2.47
CA LEU A 233 12.92 -2.68 -1.61
C LEU A 233 13.40 -3.08 -0.22
N ASP A 234 13.96 -2.12 0.52
CA ASP A 234 14.34 -2.36 1.93
C ASP A 234 13.15 -2.19 2.87
N TYR A 235 12.20 -1.34 2.47
CA TYR A 235 11.00 -0.97 3.23
C TYR A 235 9.76 -0.97 2.33
N PRO A 236 8.54 -1.12 2.89
CA PRO A 236 7.30 -1.13 2.12
C PRO A 236 6.88 0.30 1.73
N ILE A 237 7.68 0.97 0.90
CA ILE A 237 7.51 2.37 0.47
C ILE A 237 6.89 2.56 -0.91
N LEU A 238 6.60 1.47 -1.64
CA LEU A 238 6.06 1.61 -2.99
C LEU A 238 4.62 2.14 -2.95
N PHE A 239 4.40 3.31 -3.56
CA PHE A 239 3.07 3.94 -3.62
C PHE A 239 2.20 3.35 -4.76
N LEU A 240 2.12 2.02 -4.84
CA LEU A 240 1.53 1.28 -5.95
C LEU A 240 0.06 1.64 -6.19
N SER A 241 -0.70 1.87 -5.12
CA SER A 241 -2.13 2.16 -5.21
C SER A 241 -2.44 3.53 -5.84
N LYS A 242 -1.47 4.46 -5.93
CA LYS A 242 -1.68 5.73 -6.65
C LYS A 242 -2.04 5.48 -8.11
N TYR A 243 -1.25 4.66 -8.81
CA TYR A 243 -1.52 4.34 -10.21
C TYR A 243 -2.80 3.52 -10.35
N ILE A 244 -3.05 2.57 -9.45
CA ILE A 244 -4.28 1.77 -9.47
C ILE A 244 -5.52 2.63 -9.29
N MET A 245 -5.49 3.61 -8.39
CA MET A 245 -6.62 4.51 -8.17
C MET A 245 -6.86 5.43 -9.36
N GLN A 246 -5.80 5.97 -9.97
CA GLN A 246 -5.89 6.83 -11.15
C GLN A 246 -6.39 6.07 -12.39
N ASN A 247 -6.10 4.78 -12.49
CA ASN A 247 -6.47 3.91 -13.62
C ASN A 247 -7.39 2.77 -13.17
N LYS A 248 -8.31 3.06 -12.24
CA LYS A 248 -9.19 2.07 -11.57
C LYS A 248 -9.99 1.21 -12.55
N GLU A 249 -10.47 1.81 -13.64
CA GLU A 249 -11.21 1.09 -14.67
C GLU A 249 -10.34 0.06 -15.39
N GLU A 250 -9.10 0.43 -15.76
CA GLU A 250 -8.14 -0.45 -16.40
C GLU A 250 -7.72 -1.60 -15.49
N TYR A 251 -7.55 -1.34 -14.19
CA TYR A 251 -7.26 -2.37 -13.19
C TYR A 251 -8.32 -3.48 -13.17
N TYR A 252 -9.59 -3.11 -13.02
CA TYR A 252 -10.67 -4.10 -13.01
C TYR A 252 -10.89 -4.74 -14.39
N ALA A 253 -10.69 -3.99 -15.48
CA ALA A 253 -10.73 -4.51 -16.84
C ALA A 253 -9.62 -5.56 -17.09
N GLY A 254 -8.44 -5.38 -16.49
CA GLY A 254 -7.32 -6.33 -16.52
C GLY A 254 -7.66 -7.64 -15.80
N LEU A 255 -8.15 -7.56 -14.56
CA LEU A 255 -8.61 -8.72 -13.79
C LEU A 255 -9.71 -9.50 -14.53
N ALA A 256 -10.72 -8.79 -15.06
CA ALA A 256 -11.75 -9.39 -15.90
C ALA A 256 -11.19 -9.98 -17.19
N GLY A 257 -10.24 -9.29 -17.83
CA GLY A 257 -9.65 -9.69 -19.10
C GLY A 257 -8.96 -11.05 -19.03
N ILE A 258 -8.30 -11.36 -17.91
CA ILE A 258 -7.72 -12.69 -17.68
C ILE A 258 -8.82 -13.73 -17.57
N THR A 259 -9.75 -13.53 -16.62
CA THR A 259 -10.84 -14.47 -16.36
C THR A 259 -11.68 -14.76 -17.60
N GLN A 260 -11.93 -13.75 -18.45
CA GLN A 260 -12.88 -13.86 -19.56
C GLN A 260 -12.24 -14.19 -20.90
N ARG A 261 -10.98 -13.80 -21.12
CA ARG A 261 -10.31 -13.88 -22.42
C ARG A 261 -8.88 -14.41 -22.34
N GLY A 262 -8.39 -14.73 -21.15
CA GLY A 262 -7.01 -15.13 -20.96
C GLY A 262 -6.01 -14.00 -21.20
N ASN A 263 -6.44 -12.73 -21.10
CA ASN A 263 -5.63 -11.57 -21.47
C ASN A 263 -4.59 -11.20 -20.40
N TRP A 264 -3.66 -12.10 -20.17
CA TRP A 264 -2.55 -11.94 -19.23
C TRP A 264 -1.57 -10.86 -19.66
N LYS A 265 -1.29 -10.72 -20.96
CA LYS A 265 -0.32 -9.73 -21.47
C LYS A 265 -0.68 -8.31 -21.01
N ASN A 266 -1.93 -7.88 -21.21
CA ASN A 266 -2.35 -6.54 -20.80
C ASN A 266 -2.30 -6.35 -19.28
N TRP A 267 -2.63 -7.38 -18.51
CA TRP A 267 -2.53 -7.33 -17.05
C TRP A 267 -1.08 -7.18 -16.57
N LEU A 268 -0.16 -7.97 -17.15
CA LEU A 268 1.26 -7.91 -16.80
C LEU A 268 1.85 -6.55 -17.17
N LEU A 269 1.57 -6.04 -18.36
CA LEU A 269 1.99 -4.69 -18.77
C LEU A 269 1.43 -3.62 -17.83
N TYR A 270 0.15 -3.69 -17.47
CA TYR A 270 -0.48 -2.77 -16.53
C TYR A 270 0.21 -2.76 -15.17
N MET A 271 0.41 -3.95 -14.57
CA MET A 271 1.02 -4.06 -13.24
C MET A 271 2.49 -3.64 -13.24
N LEU A 272 3.24 -3.97 -14.28
CA LEU A 272 4.62 -3.53 -14.42
C LEU A 272 4.70 -2.01 -14.62
N LYS A 273 3.83 -1.43 -15.44
CA LYS A 273 3.76 0.03 -15.61
C LYS A 273 3.39 0.74 -14.31
N ALA A 274 2.46 0.17 -13.54
CA ALA A 274 2.10 0.69 -12.22
C ALA A 274 3.32 0.73 -11.29
N VAL A 275 4.15 -0.33 -11.27
CA VAL A 275 5.39 -0.37 -10.49
C VAL A 275 6.38 0.69 -10.98
N GLU A 276 6.61 0.80 -12.29
CA GLU A 276 7.54 1.77 -12.88
C GLU A 276 7.17 3.21 -12.49
N VAL A 277 5.92 3.60 -12.78
CA VAL A 277 5.43 4.97 -12.55
C VAL A 277 5.46 5.31 -11.07
N THR A 278 4.96 4.42 -10.21
CA THR A 278 4.88 4.70 -8.78
C THR A 278 6.24 4.66 -8.10
N ALA A 279 7.19 3.82 -8.57
CA ALA A 279 8.56 3.85 -8.06
C ALA A 279 9.25 5.20 -8.35
N ASN A 280 9.09 5.75 -9.57
CA ASN A 280 9.62 7.07 -9.91
C ASN A 280 8.96 8.19 -9.10
N ILE A 281 7.62 8.19 -8.97
CA ILE A 281 6.89 9.17 -8.14
C ILE A 281 7.39 9.13 -6.68
N THR A 282 7.55 7.93 -6.11
CA THR A 282 8.04 7.79 -4.74
C THR A 282 9.48 8.27 -4.62
N PHE A 283 10.34 7.98 -5.61
CA PHE A 283 11.71 8.47 -5.65
C PHE A 283 11.79 10.01 -5.67
N ASP A 284 11.00 10.66 -6.53
CA ASP A 284 10.96 12.12 -6.63
C ASP A 284 10.46 12.75 -5.32
N LYS A 285 9.36 12.22 -4.75
CA LYS A 285 8.87 12.65 -3.43
C LYS A 285 9.92 12.54 -2.33
N ILE A 286 10.69 11.45 -2.30
CA ILE A 286 11.77 11.30 -1.31
C ILE A 286 12.81 12.41 -1.48
N ASN A 287 13.19 12.73 -2.73
CA ASN A 287 14.14 13.81 -3.00
C ASN A 287 13.61 15.17 -2.57
N ASP A 288 12.37 15.49 -2.95
CA ASP A 288 11.75 16.75 -2.58
C ASP A 288 11.66 16.92 -1.07
N ILE A 289 11.32 15.85 -0.34
CA ILE A 289 11.29 15.88 1.13
C ILE A 289 12.69 16.12 1.71
N ILE A 290 13.71 15.44 1.19
CA ILE A 290 15.10 15.62 1.66
C ILE A 290 15.55 17.07 1.43
N THR A 291 15.35 17.59 0.21
CA THR A 291 15.72 18.97 -0.14
C THR A 291 14.96 20.00 0.68
N ALA A 292 13.65 19.83 0.87
CA ALA A 292 12.84 20.70 1.71
C ALA A 292 13.31 20.67 3.18
N LYS A 293 13.64 19.48 3.70
CA LYS A 293 14.14 19.32 5.06
C LYS A 293 15.47 20.03 5.26
N GLU A 294 16.41 19.88 4.32
CA GLU A 294 17.72 20.53 4.38
C GLU A 294 17.56 22.06 4.34
N ALA A 295 16.83 22.59 3.36
CA ALA A 295 16.60 24.03 3.23
C ALA A 295 15.92 24.66 4.46
N ILE A 296 14.95 23.95 5.05
CA ILE A 296 14.26 24.42 6.27
C ILE A 296 15.19 24.34 7.49
N THR A 297 16.02 23.30 7.59
CA THR A 297 17.05 23.22 8.66
C THR A 297 17.99 24.42 8.59
N ASP A 298 18.50 24.73 7.41
CA ASP A 298 19.42 25.86 7.19
C ASP A 298 18.76 27.20 7.53
N ALA A 299 17.51 27.42 7.07
CA ALA A 299 16.77 28.63 7.38
C ALA A 299 16.55 28.80 8.90
N VAL A 300 16.28 27.71 9.62
CA VAL A 300 16.09 27.75 11.07
C VAL A 300 17.40 27.99 11.82
N LEU A 301 18.51 27.39 11.37
CA LEU A 301 19.84 27.62 11.93
C LEU A 301 20.28 29.10 11.81
N VAL A 302 19.95 29.74 10.69
CA VAL A 302 20.36 31.13 10.43
C VAL A 302 19.46 32.16 11.15
N ASN A 303 18.15 31.91 11.20
CA ASN A 303 17.18 32.93 11.58
C ASN A 303 16.61 32.78 13.00
N THR A 304 17.02 31.76 13.77
CA THR A 304 16.43 31.48 15.09
C THR A 304 17.46 31.11 16.16
N ASP A 305 17.04 31.17 17.43
CA ASP A 305 17.79 30.72 18.61
C ASP A 305 17.45 29.27 19.02
N ILE A 306 16.78 28.50 18.14
CA ILE A 306 16.29 27.16 18.44
C ILE A 306 17.44 26.21 18.73
N GLN A 307 17.36 25.55 19.89
CA GLN A 307 18.34 24.53 20.27
C GLN A 307 18.01 23.20 19.59
N ARG A 308 19.04 22.52 19.06
CA ARG A 308 18.92 21.23 18.35
C ARG A 308 17.96 21.27 17.14
N PRO A 309 18.09 22.23 16.22
CA PRO A 309 17.14 22.41 15.11
C PRO A 309 17.00 21.15 14.25
N ASP A 310 18.07 20.38 14.03
CA ASP A 310 18.00 19.10 13.31
C ASP A 310 16.98 18.12 13.90
N SER A 311 16.88 18.05 15.23
CA SER A 311 15.93 17.18 15.93
C SER A 311 14.49 17.69 15.80
N LEU A 312 14.29 19.00 15.89
CA LEU A 312 12.98 19.63 15.68
C LEU A 312 12.51 19.42 14.23
N ILE A 313 13.34 19.76 13.25
CA ILE A 313 13.03 19.64 11.83
C ILE A 313 12.81 18.18 11.45
N SER A 314 13.66 17.28 11.92
CA SER A 314 13.43 15.84 11.73
C SER A 314 12.09 15.39 12.29
N SER A 315 11.63 15.95 13.41
CA SER A 315 10.34 15.61 14.04
C SER A 315 9.12 16.15 13.28
N ILE A 316 9.19 17.35 12.71
CA ILE A 316 8.08 17.91 11.91
C ILE A 316 8.04 17.37 10.47
N PHE A 317 9.10 16.70 10.03
CA PHE A 317 9.15 16.00 8.74
C PHE A 317 8.73 14.53 8.82
N THR A 318 8.33 14.06 10.00
CA THR A 318 7.85 12.69 10.21
C THR A 318 6.44 12.48 9.69
N GLN A 319 5.62 13.53 9.80
CA GLN A 319 4.23 13.56 9.43
C GLN A 319 3.85 15.05 9.22
N PRO A 320 2.91 15.35 8.31
CA PRO A 320 2.49 16.73 8.07
C PRO A 320 1.92 17.43 9.31
N PHE A 321 1.22 16.72 10.19
CA PHE A 321 0.58 17.31 11.37
C PHE A 321 1.33 16.95 12.65
N THR A 322 1.92 17.95 13.30
CA THR A 322 2.63 17.78 14.56
C THR A 322 1.86 18.40 15.73
N ARG A 323 1.91 17.76 16.89
CA ARG A 323 1.43 18.26 18.18
C ARG A 323 2.61 18.50 19.11
N VAL A 324 2.44 19.39 20.09
CA VAL A 324 3.45 19.63 21.13
C VAL A 324 3.84 18.32 21.82
N GLN A 325 2.87 17.45 22.13
CA GLN A 325 3.11 16.17 22.80
C GLN A 325 4.02 15.23 21.98
N HIS A 326 4.02 15.31 20.64
CA HIS A 326 4.91 14.49 19.82
C HIS A 326 6.38 14.84 20.10
N LEU A 327 6.70 16.12 20.23
CA LEU A 327 8.05 16.58 20.56
C LEU A 327 8.42 16.24 22.01
N VAL A 328 7.49 16.38 22.95
CA VAL A 328 7.72 16.07 24.37
C VAL A 328 8.01 14.59 24.59
N LYS A 329 7.26 13.69 23.94
CA LYS A 329 7.44 12.24 24.08
C LYS A 329 8.79 11.72 23.61
N THR A 330 9.41 12.38 22.63
CA THR A 330 10.77 12.01 22.20
C THR A 330 11.83 12.34 23.24
N GLY A 331 11.48 13.13 24.28
CA GLY A 331 12.41 13.61 25.30
C GLY A 331 13.31 14.76 24.82
N THR A 332 13.10 15.25 23.60
CA THR A 332 13.96 16.29 23.01
C THR A 332 13.72 17.67 23.62
N TYR A 333 12.47 18.00 23.95
CA TYR A 333 12.06 19.32 24.44
C TYR A 333 11.04 19.23 25.56
N ALA A 334 11.15 20.15 26.55
CA ALA A 334 10.08 20.40 27.51
C ALA A 334 8.86 21.03 26.80
N GLU A 335 7.66 20.88 27.36
CA GLU A 335 6.41 21.30 26.71
C GLU A 335 6.39 22.79 26.31
N ASN A 336 6.79 23.68 27.22
CA ASN A 336 6.84 25.12 26.94
C ASN A 336 7.85 25.46 25.84
N THR A 337 9.00 24.77 25.82
CA THR A 337 10.02 24.93 24.78
C THR A 337 9.52 24.44 23.42
N ALA A 338 8.90 23.25 23.38
CA ALA A 338 8.31 22.69 22.18
C ALA A 338 7.23 23.62 21.60
N ARG A 339 6.38 24.19 22.46
CA ARG A 339 5.35 25.17 22.06
C ARG A 339 5.98 26.44 21.50
N LYS A 340 6.94 27.05 22.21
CA LYS A 340 7.69 28.23 21.72
C LYS A 340 8.27 27.99 20.34
N TYR A 341 8.94 26.85 20.13
CA TYR A 341 9.59 26.53 18.86
C TYR A 341 8.59 26.29 17.73
N LEU A 342 7.48 25.60 17.99
CA LEU A 342 6.44 25.40 16.98
C LEU A 342 5.73 26.73 16.60
N ASP A 343 5.52 27.63 17.57
CA ASP A 343 4.99 28.96 17.30
C ASP A 343 5.99 29.82 16.50
N GLN A 344 7.30 29.78 16.82
CA GLN A 344 8.36 30.43 16.01
C GLN A 344 8.38 29.92 14.55
N LEU A 345 8.28 28.60 14.34
CA LEU A 345 8.20 28.05 12.98
C LEU A 345 6.89 28.45 12.25
N THR A 346 5.83 28.77 13.00
CA THR A 346 4.59 29.32 12.44
C THR A 346 4.78 30.77 11.99
N GLU A 347 5.48 31.59 12.78
CA GLU A 347 5.83 32.98 12.43
C GLU A 347 6.74 33.04 11.19
N MET A 348 7.59 32.03 11.00
CA MET A 348 8.43 31.86 9.79
C MET A 348 7.65 31.38 8.56
N GLY A 349 6.37 31.02 8.69
CA GLY A 349 5.57 30.46 7.59
C GLY A 349 5.96 29.03 7.19
N ILE A 350 6.72 28.32 8.02
CA ILE A 350 7.07 26.90 7.81
C ILE A 350 5.90 26.01 8.25
N LEU A 351 5.26 26.38 9.36
CA LEU A 351 4.10 25.70 9.92
C LEU A 351 2.84 26.57 9.85
N GLU A 352 1.69 25.93 9.79
CA GLU A 352 0.38 26.57 9.96
C GLU A 352 -0.33 26.00 11.19
N LYS A 353 -0.75 26.86 12.11
CA LYS A 353 -1.48 26.43 13.31
C LYS A 353 -2.95 26.16 12.97
N ARG A 354 -3.40 24.92 13.16
CA ARG A 354 -4.78 24.49 12.94
C ARG A 354 -5.45 23.98 14.21
N SER A 355 -6.72 24.31 14.37
CA SER A 355 -7.57 23.77 15.44
C SER A 355 -8.51 22.72 14.84
N ILE A 356 -8.28 21.45 15.16
CA ILE A 356 -9.10 20.33 14.68
C ILE A 356 -9.80 19.71 15.89
N GLY A 357 -11.11 19.96 16.01
CA GLY A 357 -11.89 19.62 17.20
C GLY A 357 -11.38 20.37 18.43
N LYS A 358 -10.97 19.64 19.47
CA LYS A 358 -10.40 20.20 20.72
C LYS A 358 -8.87 20.28 20.71
N GLY A 359 -8.20 19.78 19.67
CA GLY A 359 -6.74 19.71 19.58
C GLY A 359 -6.16 20.85 18.76
N HIS A 360 -4.96 21.30 19.14
CA HIS A 360 -4.14 22.23 18.35
C HIS A 360 -3.02 21.46 17.64
N TYR A 361 -2.89 21.74 16.35
CA TYR A 361 -1.97 21.09 15.45
C TYR A 361 -1.13 22.13 14.70
N PHE A 362 0.05 21.70 14.29
CA PHE A 362 0.94 22.47 13.44
C PHE A 362 1.15 21.68 12.15
N LEU A 363 0.62 22.21 11.04
CA LEU A 363 0.74 21.64 9.71
C LEU A 363 2.05 22.11 9.08
N ASN A 364 2.93 21.18 8.73
CA ASN A 364 4.09 21.42 7.89
C ASN A 364 3.63 21.63 6.44
N LEU A 365 3.64 22.88 6.00
CA LEU A 365 3.07 23.30 4.72
C LEU A 365 3.80 22.65 3.54
N GLU A 366 5.13 22.61 3.58
CA GLU A 366 5.93 22.08 2.48
C GLU A 366 5.86 20.56 2.40
N LEU A 367 5.95 19.86 3.54
CA LEU A 367 5.75 18.41 3.55
C LEU A 367 4.33 18.03 3.10
N TYR A 368 3.32 18.78 3.52
CA TYR A 368 1.94 18.55 3.09
C TYR A 368 1.78 18.72 1.57
N ARG A 369 2.36 19.79 1.00
CA ARG A 369 2.38 20.03 -0.44
C ARG A 369 3.01 18.86 -1.19
N ILE A 370 4.24 18.48 -0.81
CA ILE A 370 4.97 17.38 -1.46
C ILE A 370 4.18 16.08 -1.40
N LEU A 371 3.52 15.76 -0.27
CA LEU A 371 2.76 14.52 -0.14
C LEU A 371 1.44 14.52 -0.91
N SER A 372 0.83 15.69 -1.11
CA SER A 372 -0.49 15.84 -1.76
C SER A 372 -0.43 15.79 -3.30
N GLU A 373 0.74 16.05 -3.89
CA GLU A 373 1.00 15.94 -5.35
C GLU A 373 1.02 14.49 -5.87
#